data_AF-A0AAD1AAX6-F1
#
_entry.id   AF-A0AAD1AAX6-F1
#
_cell.length_a   1.000
_cell.length_b   1.000
_cell.length_c   1.000
_cell.angle_alpha   90.00
_cell.angle_beta   90.00
_cell.angle_gamma   90.00
#
_symmetry.space_group_name_H-M   'P 1'
#
loop_
_entity.id
_entity.type
_entity.pdbx_description
1 polymer ?
#
loop_
_entity_poly.entity_id
_entity_poly.type
_entity_poly.pdbx_seq_one_letter_code
_entity_poly.pdbx_strand_id
1 'polypeptide(L)' 'MSDVKTTAYFGEGSPQAVAFKLLKEVAYAESKELSVSGAADSKPDRKWILDTFAECLSAAHGFRQLK' A
#
# COMPACT_ATOMS: atom_id res chain seq x y z
N MET A 1 0.00 2.70 34.51
CA MET A 1 0.18 1.98 33.23
C MET A 1 -1.19 1.78 32.64
N SER A 2 -1.57 2.61 31.67
CA SER A 2 -2.88 2.55 31.01
C SER A 2 -2.74 1.66 29.79
N ASP A 3 -3.46 0.54 29.75
CA ASP A 3 -3.58 -0.32 28.58
C ASP A 3 -4.05 0.51 27.37
N VAL A 4 -3.14 0.73 26.42
CA VAL A 4 -3.47 1.32 25.12
C VAL A 4 -4.26 0.28 24.36
N LYS A 5 -5.59 0.37 24.46
CA LYS A 5 -6.51 -0.37 23.62
C LYS A 5 -6.33 0.19 22.20
N THR A 6 -5.52 -0.48 21.38
CA THR A 6 -5.35 -0.17 19.96
C THR A 6 -6.67 -0.46 19.25
N THR A 7 -7.58 0.51 19.27
CA THR A 7 -8.76 0.51 18.41
C THR A 7 -8.24 0.62 16.99
N ALA A 8 -8.24 -0.50 16.24
CA ALA A 8 -7.87 -0.49 14.84
C ALA A 8 -8.85 0.44 14.10
N TYR A 9 -8.40 1.65 13.80
CA TYR A 9 -9.18 2.64 13.08
C TYR A 9 -9.16 2.23 11.61
N PHE A 10 -10.22 1.58 11.12
CA PHE A 10 -10.38 1.18 9.71
C PHE A 10 -11.00 2.30 8.85
N GLY A 11 -10.83 3.56 9.26
CA GLY A 11 -11.32 4.72 8.51
C GLY A 11 -10.46 5.04 7.28
N GLU A 12 -10.93 5.97 6.47
CA GLU A 12 -10.25 6.43 5.24
C GLU A 12 -8.84 7.01 5.51
N GLY A 13 -8.57 7.46 6.73
CA GLY A 13 -7.25 7.90 7.21
C GLY A 13 -6.39 6.81 7.86
N SER A 14 -6.83 5.55 7.82
CA SER A 14 -6.02 4.44 8.35
C SER A 14 -4.73 4.25 7.55
N PRO A 15 -3.63 3.81 8.19
CA PRO A 15 -2.39 3.51 7.47
C PRO A 15 -2.58 2.54 6.32
N GLN A 16 -3.50 1.57 6.45
CA GLN A 16 -3.85 0.62 5.40
C GLN A 16 -4.55 1.29 4.21
N ALA A 17 -5.49 2.21 4.46
CA ALA A 17 -6.16 2.96 3.40
C ALA A 17 -5.19 3.88 2.66
N VAL A 18 -4.27 4.53 3.39
CA VAL A 18 -3.19 5.35 2.80
C VAL A 18 -2.25 4.48 1.98
N ALA A 19 -1.81 3.34 2.51
CA ALA A 19 -0.94 2.39 1.81
C ALA A 19 -1.59 1.87 0.52
N PHE A 20 -2.88 1.59 0.53
CA PHE A 20 -3.60 1.15 -0.66
C PHE A 20 -3.72 2.27 -1.72
N LYS A 21 -3.92 3.52 -1.29
CA LYS A 21 -3.86 4.68 -2.20
C LYS A 21 -2.46 4.80 -2.82
N LEU A 22 -1.40 4.72 -2.01
CA LEU A 22 -0.01 4.74 -2.49
C LEU A 22 0.31 3.62 -3.47
N LEU A 23 -0.14 2.39 -3.21
CA LEU A 23 0.07 1.24 -4.11
C LEU A 23 -0.49 1.52 -5.51
N LYS A 24 -1.64 2.19 -5.63
CA LYS A 24 -2.22 2.55 -6.94
C LYS A 24 -1.38 3.58 -7.68
N GLU A 25 -0.85 4.57 -6.97
CA GLU A 25 0.06 5.57 -7.55
C GLU A 25 1.37 4.95 -8.02
N VAL A 26 1.96 4.04 -7.22
CA VAL A 26 3.18 3.30 -7.58
C VAL A 26 2.91 2.40 -8.79
N ALA A 27 1.79 1.68 -8.79
CA ALA A 27 1.41 0.84 -9.93
C ALA A 27 1.26 1.66 -11.21
N TYR A 28 0.64 2.85 -11.14
CA TYR A 28 0.56 3.77 -12.27
C TYR A 28 1.96 4.23 -12.74
N ALA A 29 2.82 4.67 -11.82
CA ALA A 29 4.17 5.12 -12.14
C ALA A 29 5.04 4.01 -12.77
N GLU A 30 4.83 2.76 -12.37
CA GLU A 30 5.53 1.58 -12.91
C GLU A 30 4.81 0.93 -14.10
N SER A 31 3.78 1.57 -14.65
CA SER A 31 2.97 1.04 -15.76
C SER A 31 2.40 -0.36 -15.50
N LYS A 32 2.08 -0.67 -14.23
CA LYS A 32 1.44 -1.90 -13.80
C LYS A 32 -0.04 -1.68 -13.57
N GLU A 33 -0.87 -2.46 -14.25
CA GLU A 33 -2.31 -2.36 -14.08
C GLU A 33 -2.81 -3.33 -13.00
N LEU A 34 -3.47 -2.78 -11.98
CA LEU A 34 -4.10 -3.55 -10.91
C LEU A 34 -5.53 -4.02 -11.29
N SER A 35 -6.05 -3.56 -12.42
CA SER A 35 -7.36 -3.92 -12.96
C SER A 35 -7.30 -5.24 -13.73
N VAL A 36 -8.39 -6.01 -13.66
CA VAL A 36 -8.52 -7.28 -14.39
C VAL A 36 -8.76 -7.03 -15.90
N SER A 37 -9.26 -5.85 -16.27
CA SER A 37 -9.88 -5.61 -17.59
C SER A 37 -8.99 -4.95 -18.64
N GLY A 38 -7.74 -4.61 -18.34
CA GLY A 38 -6.91 -3.86 -19.28
C GLY A 38 -5.70 -4.61 -19.84
N ALA A 39 -5.27 -4.07 -20.98
CA ALA A 39 -4.13 -4.49 -21.79
C ALA A 39 -2.87 -3.70 -21.36
N ALA A 40 -2.52 -3.74 -20.08
CA ALA A 40 -1.22 -3.24 -19.62
C ALA A 40 -0.08 -4.10 -20.18
N ASP A 41 1.03 -3.45 -20.48
CA ASP A 41 2.28 -4.10 -20.90
C ASP A 41 2.81 -5.09 -19.84
N SER A 42 2.49 -4.85 -18.56
CA SER A 42 2.87 -5.75 -17.47
C SER A 42 1.80 -5.82 -16.38
N LYS A 43 1.26 -7.02 -16.14
CA LYS A 43 0.41 -7.28 -14.97
C LYS A 43 1.30 -7.56 -13.75
N PRO A 44 1.08 -6.90 -12.61
CA PRO A 44 1.82 -7.17 -11.40
C PRO A 44 1.54 -8.60 -10.93
N ASP A 45 2.58 -9.36 -10.63
CA ASP A 45 2.42 -10.67 -9.99
C ASP A 45 2.07 -10.52 -8.50
N ARG A 46 1.64 -11.63 -7.89
CA ARG A 46 1.26 -11.67 -6.47
C ARG A 46 2.38 -11.18 -5.54
N LYS A 47 3.63 -11.51 -5.85
CA LYS A 47 4.78 -11.14 -5.01
C LYS A 47 4.99 -9.63 -5.06
N TRP A 48 5.01 -9.05 -6.26
CA TRP A 48 5.14 -7.60 -6.42
C TRP A 48 4.05 -6.83 -5.67
N ILE A 49 2.79 -7.29 -5.75
CA ILE A 49 1.67 -6.63 -5.05
C ILE A 49 1.89 -6.63 -3.54
N LEU A 50 2.23 -7.79 -2.97
CA LEU A 50 2.38 -7.94 -1.53
C LEU A 50 3.60 -7.20 -0.99
N ASP A 51 4.73 -7.28 -1.69
CA ASP A 51 5.97 -6.60 -1.31
C ASP A 51 5.79 -5.07 -1.39
N THR A 52 5.24 -4.57 -2.50
CA THR A 52 5.01 -3.12 -2.71
C THR A 52 4.00 -2.57 -1.71
N PHE A 53 2.93 -3.32 -1.41
CA PHE A 53 1.97 -2.91 -0.38
C PHE A 53 2.62 -2.84 1.01
N ALA A 54 3.50 -3.78 1.36
CA ALA A 54 4.22 -3.76 2.63
C ALA A 54 5.15 -2.53 2.75
N GLU A 55 5.81 -2.13 1.66
CA GLU A 55 6.58 -0.89 1.59
C GLU A 55 5.69 0.36 1.75
N CYS A 56 4.56 0.39 1.06
CA CYS A 56 3.58 1.48 1.17
C CYS A 56 3.01 1.58 2.59
N LEU A 57 2.77 0.45 3.25
CA LEU A 57 2.30 0.39 4.63
C LEU A 57 3.36 0.90 5.62
N SER A 58 4.61 0.49 5.42
CA SER A 58 5.75 0.99 6.21
C SER A 58 5.90 2.51 6.06
N ALA A 59 5.70 3.04 4.85
CA ALA A 59 5.68 4.48 4.59
C ALA A 59 4.51 5.19 5.29
N ALA A 60 3.29 4.63 5.20
CA ALA A 60 2.09 5.20 5.81
C ALA A 60 2.17 5.25 7.35
N HIS A 61 2.88 4.32 7.97
CA HIS A 61 3.15 4.34 9.41
C HIS A 61 4.29 5.30 9.81
N GLY A 62 4.98 5.93 8.86
CA GLY A 62 6.15 6.78 9.12
C GLY A 62 7.42 6.00 9.46
N PHE A 63 7.45 4.69 9.20
CA PHE A 63 8.62 3.83 9.45
C PHE A 63 9.59 3.77 8.28
N ARG A 64 9.27 4.41 7.14
CA ARG A 64 10.18 4.48 5.99
C ARG A 64 11.33 5.42 6.30
N GLN A 65 12.45 4.85 6.75
CA GLN A 65 13.73 5.54 6.86
C GLN A 65 14.28 5.74 5.44
N LEU A 66 14.41 7.00 5.01
CA LEU A 66 15.22 7.34 3.83
C LEU A 66 16.68 7.01 4.19
N LYS A 67 17.28 6.05 3.50
CA LYS A 67 18.73 5.84 3.53
C LYS A 67 19.39 6.68 2.44
#